data_AF-A0A452ZHY6-F1
#
_entry.id   AF-A0A452ZHY6-F1
#
_cell.length_a   1.000
_cell.length_b   1.000
_cell.length_c   1.000
_cell.angle_alpha   90.00
_cell.angle_beta   90.00
_cell.angle_gamma   90.00
#
_symmetry.space_group_name_H-M   'P 1'
#
loop_
_entity.id
_entity.type
_entity.pdbx_description
1 polymer ?
#
loop_
_entity_poly.entity_id
_entity_poly.type
_entity_poly.pdbx_seq_one_letter_code
_entity_poly.pdbx_strand_id
1 'polypeptide(L)'
;MLPPAARLAARRLLGLASASASQSAARRLSPSPISSPAAAAATGYFSRAFSSALNYHIDSPDNNPNMPWEFTKDNMEKVNEILSHYPSNYKQSGIIPMLDLAQQQHGGWVPVAAMDAIAKIVGVAPIRVYEVATFYSMFNRTKVP
;
A
#
# COMPACT_ATOMS: atom_id res chain seq x y z
N MET A 1 44.95 41.85 73.06
CA MET A 1 46.39 41.96 72.72
C MET A 1 46.51 42.01 71.21
N LEU A 2 47.29 43.00 70.74
CA LEU A 2 47.73 43.39 69.38
C LEU A 2 48.01 42.24 68.35
N PRO A 3 48.26 42.49 67.03
CA PRO A 3 47.87 43.58 66.11
C PRO A 3 47.84 43.14 64.59
N PRO A 4 48.31 43.89 63.55
CA PRO A 4 47.66 43.98 62.24
C PRO A 4 48.62 43.58 61.08
N ALA A 5 48.26 43.96 59.85
CA ALA A 5 49.11 44.16 58.68
C ALA A 5 49.33 42.96 57.73
N ALA A 6 48.80 43.11 56.50
CA ALA A 6 49.55 43.18 55.23
C ALA A 6 48.54 43.04 54.06
N ARG A 7 48.18 44.12 53.37
CA ARG A 7 48.83 44.68 52.16
C ARG A 7 48.85 43.73 50.96
N LEU A 8 48.01 44.02 49.95
CA LEU A 8 48.29 44.27 48.51
C LEU A 8 47.00 43.98 47.72
N ALA A 9 46.22 44.99 47.32
CA ALA A 9 46.34 45.69 46.04
C ALA A 9 46.16 44.80 44.79
N ALA A 10 45.02 44.91 44.10
CA ALA A 10 44.94 45.58 42.79
C ALA A 10 43.59 45.38 42.08
N ARG A 11 42.82 46.48 42.06
CA ARG A 11 42.19 47.13 40.87
C ARG A 11 41.15 46.39 40.01
N ARG A 12 40.01 47.11 39.90
CA ARG A 12 39.20 47.40 38.68
C ARG A 12 38.26 46.26 38.23
N LEU A 13 37.00 46.46 37.86
CA LEU A 13 36.19 47.63 37.51
C LEU A 13 34.69 47.23 37.53
N LEU A 14 33.87 48.12 38.09
CA LEU A 14 32.53 48.56 37.67
C LEU A 14 31.47 47.59 37.09
N GLY A 15 30.25 47.74 37.64
CA GLY A 15 28.98 47.75 36.88
C GLY A 15 27.91 46.80 37.41
N LEU A 16 27.16 47.16 38.46
CA LEU A 16 25.85 47.87 38.47
C LEU A 16 24.61 47.05 38.07
N ALA A 17 23.59 47.22 38.92
CA ALA A 17 22.16 46.93 38.79
C ALA A 17 21.72 45.48 39.11
N SER A 18 20.66 45.21 39.87
CA SER A 18 19.77 46.00 40.73
C SER A 18 18.85 44.98 41.44
N ALA A 19 18.61 45.17 42.74
CA ALA A 19 17.68 44.39 43.53
C ALA A 19 16.21 44.55 43.07
N SER A 20 15.36 43.54 43.29
CA SER A 20 14.32 43.61 44.35
C SER A 20 13.19 42.58 44.20
N ALA A 21 12.75 42.15 45.39
CA ALA A 21 11.37 41.85 45.79
C ALA A 21 10.70 40.54 45.36
N SER A 22 10.68 39.65 46.35
CA SER A 22 9.71 38.58 46.61
C SER A 22 8.29 39.12 46.88
N GLN A 23 7.26 38.41 46.39
CA GLN A 23 5.95 38.14 47.02
C GLN A 23 5.09 37.31 46.03
N SER A 24 4.83 36.02 46.28
CA SER A 24 3.86 35.40 47.21
C SER A 24 2.48 35.12 46.58
N ALA A 25 2.11 33.84 46.64
CA ALA A 25 0.76 33.27 46.67
C ALA A 25 -0.22 33.52 45.49
N ALA A 26 -0.47 32.47 44.69
CA ALA A 26 -1.82 31.90 44.53
C ALA A 26 -1.80 30.75 43.51
N ARG A 27 -2.08 29.55 44.03
CA ARG A 27 -2.47 28.34 43.32
C ARG A 27 -3.63 28.60 42.34
N ARG A 28 -3.38 28.45 41.03
CA ARG A 28 -4.41 28.13 40.03
C ARG A 28 -3.88 26.98 39.17
N LEU A 29 -4.51 25.81 39.27
CA LEU A 29 -4.28 24.68 38.39
C LEU A 29 -4.77 25.07 37.00
N SER A 30 -3.86 25.37 36.07
CA SER A 30 -4.20 25.44 34.64
C SER A 30 -4.44 24.01 34.14
N PRO A 31 -5.56 23.70 33.47
CA PRO A 31 -5.68 22.43 32.78
C PRO A 31 -4.63 22.41 31.68
N SER A 32 -3.75 21.40 31.69
CA SER A 32 -2.81 21.13 30.61
C SER A 32 -3.59 21.04 29.29
N PRO A 33 -3.11 21.64 28.18
CA PRO A 33 -3.71 21.38 26.89
C PRO A 33 -3.55 19.89 26.61
N ILE A 34 -4.66 19.17 26.47
CA ILE A 34 -4.66 17.82 25.91
C ILE A 34 -4.06 17.98 24.51
N SER A 35 -2.82 17.56 24.34
CA SER A 35 -2.16 17.50 23.04
C SER A 35 -2.98 16.57 22.17
N SER A 36 -3.87 17.16 21.36
CA SER A 36 -4.62 16.41 20.36
C SER A 36 -3.60 15.88 19.35
N PRO A 37 -3.44 14.56 19.15
CA PRO A 37 -2.73 14.06 18.00
C PRO A 37 -3.70 14.10 16.82
N ALA A 38 -4.14 15.30 16.43
CA ALA A 38 -5.01 15.52 15.27
C ALA A 38 -4.20 16.01 14.05
N ALA A 39 -2.93 15.58 13.95
CA ALA A 39 -2.01 15.99 12.89
C ALA A 39 -1.20 14.82 12.30
N ALA A 40 -1.72 13.60 12.37
CA ALA A 40 -1.09 12.46 11.71
C ALA A 40 -2.14 11.72 10.87
N ALA A 41 -1.77 11.54 9.60
CA ALA A 41 -2.43 10.69 8.62
C ALA A 41 -3.65 11.32 7.92
N ALA A 42 -3.40 12.38 7.14
CA ALA A 42 -3.93 12.38 5.78
C ALA A 42 -3.24 11.24 5.01
N THR A 43 -3.54 9.99 5.38
CA THR A 43 -3.30 8.86 4.48
C THR A 43 -4.19 9.18 3.31
N GLY A 44 -3.61 9.69 2.23
CA GLY A 44 -4.33 9.85 0.99
C GLY A 44 -5.12 8.57 0.78
N TYR A 45 -6.43 8.70 0.61
CA TYR A 45 -7.19 7.61 0.03
C TYR A 45 -6.49 7.33 -1.29
N PHE A 46 -5.68 6.26 -1.33
CA PHE A 46 -5.16 5.75 -2.57
C PHE A 46 -6.41 5.40 -3.38
N SER A 47 -6.80 6.28 -4.29
CA SER A 47 -7.70 5.94 -5.37
C SER A 47 -7.01 4.81 -6.11
N ARG A 48 -7.31 3.56 -5.75
CA ARG A 48 -6.89 2.42 -6.53
C ARG A 48 -7.46 2.66 -7.92
N ALA A 49 -6.59 2.97 -8.86
CA ALA A 49 -6.97 3.07 -10.26
C ALA A 49 -7.29 1.64 -10.71
N PHE A 50 -8.54 1.24 -10.53
CA PHE A 50 -9.03 0.00 -11.12
C PHE A 50 -8.95 0.16 -12.63
N SER A 51 -8.43 -0.86 -13.30
CA SER A 51 -8.24 -0.89 -14.76
C SER A 51 -9.56 -1.10 -15.53
N SER A 52 -10.70 -0.74 -14.92
CA SER A 52 -12.06 -1.05 -15.36
C SER A 52 -12.70 -0.01 -16.28
N ALA A 53 -11.97 1.01 -16.75
CA ALA A 53 -12.58 2.12 -17.50
C ALA A 53 -13.20 1.71 -18.86
N LEU A 54 -12.83 0.55 -19.43
CA LEU A 54 -13.20 0.16 -20.79
C LEU A 54 -13.49 -1.35 -20.86
N ASN A 55 -14.69 -1.77 -21.27
CA ASN A 55 -15.16 -3.17 -21.20
C ASN A 55 -14.81 -4.04 -22.41
N TYR A 56 -14.10 -3.49 -23.39
CA TYR A 56 -13.58 -4.22 -24.55
C TYR A 56 -12.04 -4.21 -24.54
N HIS A 57 -11.42 -5.05 -25.35
CA HIS A 57 -9.97 -5.07 -25.52
C HIS A 57 -9.55 -4.20 -26.71
N ILE A 58 -8.43 -3.51 -26.54
CA ILE A 58 -7.74 -2.81 -27.62
C ILE A 58 -6.32 -3.38 -27.66
N ASP A 59 -5.95 -3.95 -28.80
CA ASP A 59 -4.65 -4.55 -29.00
C ASP A 59 -3.55 -3.51 -28.75
N SER A 60 -2.61 -3.88 -27.90
CA SER A 60 -1.41 -3.09 -27.59
C SER A 60 -0.17 -3.97 -27.74
N PRO A 61 1.03 -3.39 -27.92
CA PRO A 61 2.26 -4.19 -27.99
C PRO A 61 2.46 -5.12 -26.79
N ASP A 62 2.04 -4.66 -25.61
CA ASP A 62 2.19 -5.40 -24.34
C ASP A 62 1.00 -6.33 -24.02
N ASN A 63 -0.13 -6.18 -24.69
CA ASN A 63 -1.35 -6.97 -24.45
C ASN A 63 -2.08 -7.19 -25.77
N ASN A 64 -1.92 -8.39 -26.32
CA ASN A 64 -2.55 -8.83 -27.56
C ASN A 64 -2.82 -10.34 -27.47
N PRO A 65 -3.78 -10.90 -28.25
CA PRO A 65 -4.10 -12.33 -28.20
C PRO A 65 -3.01 -13.24 -28.80
N ASN A 66 -2.10 -12.68 -29.60
CA ASN A 66 -1.05 -13.44 -30.30
C ASN A 66 0.21 -13.66 -29.45
N MET A 67 0.32 -13.00 -28.29
CA MET A 67 1.48 -13.16 -27.42
C MET A 67 1.49 -14.57 -26.79
N PRO A 68 2.65 -15.25 -26.74
CA PRO A 68 2.76 -16.51 -26.04
C PRO A 68 2.62 -16.26 -24.52
N TRP A 69 1.63 -16.91 -23.90
CA TRP A 69 1.46 -16.88 -22.45
C TRP A 69 1.03 -18.26 -21.96
N GLU A 70 1.74 -18.77 -20.95
CA GLU A 70 1.45 -20.04 -20.28
C GLU A 70 1.73 -19.91 -18.79
N PHE A 71 1.08 -20.76 -17.97
CA PHE A 71 1.39 -20.84 -16.54
C PHE A 71 2.80 -21.41 -16.33
N THR A 72 3.51 -20.91 -15.32
CA THR A 72 4.77 -21.53 -14.90
C THR A 72 4.51 -22.94 -14.37
N LYS A 73 5.54 -23.79 -14.33
CA LYS A 73 5.40 -25.19 -13.87
C LYS A 73 4.78 -25.28 -12.47
N ASP A 74 5.26 -24.48 -11.52
CA ASP A 74 4.75 -24.44 -10.14
C ASP A 74 3.28 -23.99 -10.09
N ASN A 75 2.89 -23.09 -10.98
CA ASN A 75 1.53 -22.59 -11.09
C ASN A 75 0.60 -23.58 -11.78
N MET A 76 1.11 -24.40 -12.71
CA MET A 76 0.35 -25.50 -13.31
C MET A 76 -0.03 -26.56 -12.27
N GLU A 77 0.81 -26.83 -11.27
CA GLU A 77 0.47 -27.73 -10.17
C GLU A 77 -0.74 -27.22 -9.36
N LYS A 78 -0.74 -25.92 -9.04
CA LYS A 78 -1.88 -25.25 -8.39
C LYS A 78 -3.13 -25.23 -9.27
N VAL A 79 -2.99 -25.07 -10.58
CA VAL A 79 -4.12 -25.15 -11.51
C VAL A 79 -4.76 -26.55 -11.47
N ASN A 80 -3.96 -27.61 -11.42
CA ASN A 80 -4.47 -28.98 -11.29
C ASN A 80 -5.14 -29.20 -9.93
N GLU A 81 -4.59 -28.65 -8.86
CA GLU A 81 -5.22 -28.65 -7.53
C GLU A 81 -6.59 -27.95 -7.55
N ILE A 82 -6.66 -26.73 -8.11
CA ILE A 82 -7.91 -25.98 -8.29
C ILE A 82 -8.93 -26.81 -9.06
N LEU A 83 -8.53 -27.44 -10.17
CA LEU A 83 -9.42 -28.27 -10.97
C LEU A 83 -9.90 -29.51 -10.21
N SER A 84 -9.12 -30.04 -9.27
CA SER A 84 -9.51 -31.21 -8.47
C SER A 84 -10.67 -30.94 -7.50
N HIS A 85 -10.88 -29.67 -7.11
CA HIS A 85 -11.99 -29.28 -6.26
C HIS A 85 -13.34 -29.27 -6.98
N TYR A 86 -13.33 -29.24 -8.31
CA TYR A 86 -14.53 -29.18 -9.13
C TYR A 86 -14.74 -30.49 -9.90
N PRO A 87 -15.99 -30.96 -10.06
CA PRO A 87 -16.25 -32.16 -10.84
C PRO A 87 -15.93 -31.92 -12.32
N SER A 88 -15.64 -33.00 -13.05
CA SER A 88 -15.10 -32.94 -14.42
C SER A 88 -16.02 -32.25 -15.44
N ASN A 89 -17.32 -32.25 -15.20
CA ASN A 89 -18.35 -31.59 -16.02
C ASN A 89 -18.51 -30.09 -15.71
N TYR A 90 -18.02 -29.61 -14.56
CA TYR A 90 -18.15 -28.21 -14.13
C TYR A 90 -16.80 -27.54 -13.85
N LYS A 91 -15.78 -27.85 -14.67
CA LYS A 91 -14.44 -27.22 -14.59
C LYS A 91 -14.48 -25.69 -14.73
N GLN A 92 -15.51 -25.13 -15.38
CA GLN A 92 -15.72 -23.68 -15.52
C GLN A 92 -15.79 -22.94 -14.18
N SER A 93 -16.18 -23.61 -13.09
CA SER A 93 -16.21 -23.00 -11.74
C SER A 93 -14.82 -22.60 -11.25
N GLY A 94 -13.75 -23.20 -11.80
CA GLY A 94 -12.37 -22.86 -11.49
C GLY A 94 -11.82 -21.63 -12.19
N ILE A 95 -12.59 -20.94 -13.04
CA ILE A 95 -12.10 -19.77 -13.79
C ILE A 95 -11.64 -18.64 -12.85
N ILE A 96 -12.39 -18.34 -11.79
CA ILE A 96 -12.07 -17.27 -10.83
C ILE A 96 -10.70 -17.50 -10.16
N PRO A 97 -10.43 -18.65 -9.51
CA PRO A 97 -9.13 -18.90 -8.90
C PRO A 97 -7.99 -19.01 -9.92
N MET A 98 -8.25 -19.49 -11.15
CA MET A 98 -7.22 -19.49 -12.21
C MET A 98 -6.87 -18.08 -12.70
N LEU A 99 -7.86 -17.18 -12.81
CA LEU A 99 -7.64 -15.78 -13.17
C LEU A 99 -6.83 -15.05 -12.10
N ASP A 100 -7.13 -15.29 -10.82
CA ASP A 100 -6.36 -14.73 -9.71
C ASP A 100 -4.89 -15.20 -9.76
N LEU A 101 -4.68 -16.48 -10.01
CA LEU A 101 -3.35 -17.05 -10.16
C LEU A 101 -2.59 -16.46 -11.36
N ALA A 102 -3.27 -16.26 -12.49
CA ALA A 102 -2.69 -15.60 -13.67
C ALA A 102 -2.32 -14.14 -13.37
N GLN A 103 -3.17 -13.43 -12.63
CA GLN A 103 -2.92 -12.05 -12.21
C GLN A 103 -1.68 -11.95 -11.32
N GLN A 104 -1.51 -12.87 -10.38
CA GLN A 104 -0.33 -12.96 -9.51
C GLN A 104 0.94 -13.27 -10.32
N GLN A 105 0.86 -14.20 -11.30
CA GLN A 105 1.98 -14.57 -12.15
C GLN A 105 2.45 -13.40 -13.04
N HIS A 106 1.51 -12.59 -13.54
CA HIS A 106 1.79 -11.56 -14.54
C HIS A 106 1.97 -10.15 -13.95
N GLY A 107 2.25 -10.06 -12.65
CA GLY A 107 2.61 -8.80 -12.00
C GLY A 107 1.41 -7.90 -11.67
N GLY A 108 0.26 -8.49 -11.33
CA GLY A 108 -0.89 -7.77 -10.77
C GLY A 108 -1.99 -7.42 -11.76
N TRP A 109 -1.88 -7.87 -13.02
CA TRP A 109 -2.89 -7.70 -14.07
C TRP A 109 -2.95 -8.93 -14.99
N VAL A 110 -4.02 -9.06 -15.77
CA VAL A 110 -4.35 -10.22 -16.59
C VAL A 110 -4.36 -9.81 -18.07
N PRO A 111 -3.41 -10.31 -18.90
CA PRO A 111 -3.42 -10.08 -20.34
C PRO A 111 -4.44 -10.97 -21.03
N VAL A 112 -4.85 -10.61 -22.25
CA VAL A 112 -5.83 -11.38 -23.03
C VAL A 112 -5.32 -12.78 -23.35
N ALA A 113 -4.03 -12.93 -23.66
CA ALA A 113 -3.44 -14.25 -23.87
C ALA A 113 -3.52 -15.17 -22.63
N ALA A 114 -3.49 -14.61 -21.41
CA ALA A 114 -3.70 -15.41 -20.20
C ALA A 114 -5.13 -15.93 -20.09
N MET A 115 -6.11 -15.09 -20.44
CA MET A 115 -7.51 -15.50 -20.47
C MET A 115 -7.74 -16.61 -21.51
N ASP A 116 -7.08 -16.52 -22.67
CA ASP A 116 -7.15 -17.54 -23.72
C ASP A 116 -6.50 -18.86 -23.29
N ALA A 117 -5.37 -18.80 -22.59
CA ALA A 117 -4.73 -19.97 -22.02
C ALA A 117 -5.63 -20.68 -21.01
N ILE A 118 -6.28 -19.93 -20.12
CA ILE A 118 -7.25 -20.46 -19.15
C ILE A 118 -8.44 -21.11 -19.87
N ALA A 119 -8.97 -20.46 -20.92
CA ALA A 119 -10.07 -21.00 -21.70
C ALA A 119 -9.72 -22.35 -22.34
N LYS A 120 -8.48 -22.50 -22.86
CA LYS A 120 -7.97 -23.76 -23.41
C LYS A 120 -7.85 -24.86 -22.35
N ILE A 121 -7.38 -24.53 -21.14
CA ILE A 121 -7.23 -25.49 -20.03
C ILE A 121 -8.59 -26.02 -19.57
N VAL A 122 -9.57 -25.12 -19.44
CA VAL A 122 -10.92 -25.46 -18.94
C VAL A 122 -11.78 -26.11 -20.04
N GLY A 123 -11.48 -25.83 -21.31
CA GLY A 123 -12.24 -26.34 -22.46
C GLY A 123 -13.53 -25.55 -22.73
N VAL A 124 -13.51 -24.23 -22.48
CA VAL A 124 -14.65 -23.33 -22.71
C VAL A 124 -14.29 -22.28 -23.77
N ALA A 125 -15.31 -21.64 -24.35
CA ALA A 125 -15.10 -20.51 -25.24
C ALA A 125 -14.42 -19.34 -24.48
N PRO A 126 -13.40 -18.66 -25.05
CA PRO A 126 -12.68 -17.57 -24.39
C PRO A 126 -13.58 -16.44 -23.87
N ILE A 127 -14.69 -16.18 -24.55
CA ILE A 127 -15.67 -15.17 -24.15
C ILE A 127 -16.17 -15.36 -22.71
N ARG A 128 -16.29 -16.61 -22.22
CA ARG A 128 -16.71 -16.88 -20.83
C ARG A 128 -15.69 -16.41 -19.82
N VAL A 129 -14.41 -16.51 -20.14
CA VAL A 129 -13.32 -16.02 -19.29
C VAL A 129 -13.28 -14.49 -19.32
N TYR A 130 -13.51 -13.88 -20.50
CA TYR A 130 -13.57 -12.43 -20.63
C TYR A 130 -14.75 -11.82 -19.85
N GLU A 131 -15.92 -12.46 -19.89
CA GLU A 131 -17.09 -12.06 -19.09
C GLU A 131 -16.75 -12.06 -17.60
N VAL A 132 -16.11 -13.12 -17.10
CA VAL A 132 -15.71 -13.21 -15.68
C VAL A 132 -14.65 -12.13 -15.33
N ALA A 133 -13.63 -11.96 -16.17
CA ALA A 133 -12.57 -10.99 -15.94
C ALA A 133 -13.03 -9.53 -16.00
N THR A 134 -14.08 -9.24 -16.78
CA THR A 134 -14.69 -7.90 -16.84
C THR A 134 -15.71 -7.66 -15.74
N PHE A 135 -16.40 -8.72 -15.29
CA PHE A 135 -17.45 -8.64 -14.27
C PHE A 135 -16.90 -8.41 -12.86
N TYR A 136 -15.81 -9.08 -12.48
CA TYR A 136 -15.23 -8.93 -11.14
C TYR A 136 -14.19 -7.81 -11.11
N SER A 137 -14.42 -6.83 -10.24
CA SER A 137 -13.56 -5.63 -10.09
C SER A 137 -12.14 -5.90 -9.59
N MET A 138 -11.86 -7.10 -9.08
CA MET A 138 -10.53 -7.50 -8.58
C MET A 138 -9.53 -7.77 -9.72
N PHE A 139 -10.02 -8.20 -10.88
CA PHE A 139 -9.18 -8.58 -12.01
C PHE A 139 -8.79 -7.35 -12.81
N ASN A 140 -7.50 -7.01 -12.73
CA ASN A 140 -6.99 -5.89 -13.50
C ASN A 140 -6.73 -6.30 -14.95
N ARG A 141 -7.27 -5.59 -15.93
CA ARG A 141 -7.12 -5.89 -17.38
C ARG A 141 -6.09 -5.00 -18.09
N THR A 142 -5.65 -3.96 -17.41
CA THR A 142 -4.52 -3.13 -17.80
C THR A 142 -3.52 -3.09 -16.66
N LYS A 143 -2.27 -2.79 -16.99
CA LYS A 143 -1.22 -2.62 -15.99
C LYS A 143 -1.60 -1.51 -15.03
N VAL A 144 -1.71 -1.83 -13.75
CA VAL A 144 -1.95 -0.86 -12.68
C VAL A 144 -0.59 -0.34 -12.19
N PRO A 145 -0.38 0.99 -12.12
CA PRO A 145 0.84 1.60 -11.64
C PRO A 145 1.07 1.44 -10.13
#